data_AF-D8G5P5-F1
#
_entry.id   AF-D8G5P5-F1
#
_cell.length_a   1.000
_cell.length_b   1.000
_cell.length_c   1.000
_cell.angle_alpha   90.00
_cell.angle_beta   90.00
_cell.angle_gamma   90.00
#
_symmetry.space_group_name_H-M   'P 1'
#
loop_
_entity.id
_entity.type
_entity.pdbx_description
1 polymer ?
#
loop_
_entity_poly.entity_id
_entity_poly.type
_entity_poly.pdbx_seq_one_letter_code
_entity_poly.pdbx_strand_id
1 'polypeptide(L)' 'MKKFIKGYFISLFNPQLAPTALKVALFIGTILLIINHGYALFRGQMTSDRWISVLLTYCMPYLVNIHGQYISNSRKK' A
#
# COMPACT_ATOMS: atom_id res chain seq x y z
N MET A 1 7.60 -20.92 -8.11
CA MET A 1 6.47 -20.04 -7.72
C MET A 1 6.11 -20.08 -6.23
N LYS A 2 5.76 -21.23 -5.63
CA LYS A 2 5.31 -21.29 -4.22
C LYS A 2 6.30 -20.65 -3.21
N LYS A 3 7.61 -20.85 -3.41
CA LYS A 3 8.67 -20.25 -2.57
C LYS A 3 8.74 -18.72 -2.67
N PHE A 4 8.51 -18.17 -3.86
CA PHE A 4 8.47 -16.72 -4.10
C PHE A 4 7.26 -16.08 -3.40
N ILE A 5 6.08 -16.68 -3.59
CA ILE A 5 4.83 -16.20 -2.97
C ILE A 5 4.98 -16.23 -1.43
N LYS A 6 5.46 -17.34 -0.87
CA LYS A 6 5.70 -17.46 0.57
C LYS A 6 6.71 -16.42 1.06
N GLY A 7 7.80 -16.19 0.34
CA GLY A 7 8.79 -15.18 0.66
C GLY A 7 8.21 -13.76 0.67
N TYR A 8 7.41 -13.43 -0.35
CA TYR A 8 6.72 -12.15 -0.45
C TYR A 8 5.74 -11.92 0.72
N PHE A 9 4.93 -12.92 1.07
CA PHE A 9 4.01 -12.81 2.22
C PHE A 9 4.75 -12.61 3.55
N ILE A 10 5.90 -13.25 3.73
CA ILE A 10 6.76 -13.04 4.91
C ILE A 10 7.33 -11.62 4.90
N SER A 11 7.70 -11.10 3.72
CA SER A 11 8.20 -9.73 3.56
C SER A 11 7.19 -8.65 3.91
N LEU A 12 5.88 -8.91 3.79
CA LEU A 12 4.83 -7.97 4.23
C LEU A 12 5.00 -7.66 5.72
N PHE A 13 5.22 -8.66 6.57
CA PHE A 13 5.35 -8.47 8.01
C PHE A 13 6.80 -8.31 8.48
N ASN A 14 7.74 -8.07 7.57
CA ASN A 14 9.15 -7.95 7.93
C ASN A 14 9.40 -6.59 8.61
N PRO A 15 9.93 -6.56 9.85
CA PRO A 15 10.14 -5.33 10.62
C PRO A 15 11.14 -4.36 9.97
N GLN A 16 11.98 -4.81 9.04
CA GLN A 16 12.91 -3.95 8.30
C GLN A 16 12.24 -3.26 7.09
N LEU A 17 11.25 -3.91 6.47
CA LEU A 17 10.62 -3.44 5.22
C LEU A 17 9.29 -2.71 5.48
N ALA A 18 8.52 -3.20 6.47
CA ALA A 18 7.17 -2.74 6.78
C ALA A 18 7.10 -1.27 7.21
N PRO A 19 8.01 -0.71 8.03
CA PRO A 19 7.93 0.70 8.44
C PRO A 19 8.13 1.66 7.26
N THR A 20 9.06 1.35 6.36
CA THR A 20 9.30 2.15 5.15
C THR A 20 8.12 2.05 4.19
N ALA A 21 7.57 0.84 4.01
CA ALA A 21 6.36 0.63 3.22
C ALA A 21 5.16 1.39 3.78
N LEU A 22 4.99 1.40 5.11
CA LEU A 22 3.91 2.11 5.78
C LEU A 22 4.03 3.63 5.59
N LYS A 23 5.23 4.21 5.74
CA LYS A 23 5.45 5.66 5.52
C LYS A 23 5.08 6.08 4.09
N VAL A 24 5.53 5.31 3.11
CA VAL A 24 5.21 5.56 1.69
C VAL A 24 3.70 5.40 1.44
N ALA A 25 3.09 4.37 2.02
CA ALA A 25 1.66 4.12 1.90
C ALA A 25 0.81 5.24 2.50
N LEU A 26 1.19 5.76 3.67
CA LEU A 26 0.51 6.88 4.28
C LEU A 26 0.68 8.15 3.44
N PHE A 27 1.89 8.45 2.97
CA PHE A 27 2.14 9.67 2.19
C PHE A 27 1.42 9.65 0.84
N ILE A 28 1.67 8.62 0.03
CA ILE A 28 1.06 8.49 -1.31
C ILE A 28 -0.45 8.27 -1.19
N GLY A 29 -0.88 7.44 -0.23
CA GLY A 29 -2.29 7.17 0.01
C GLY A 29 -3.07 8.41 0.42
N THR A 30 -2.49 9.30 1.24
CA THR A 30 -3.12 10.57 1.62
C THR A 30 -3.27 11.51 0.42
N ILE A 31 -2.24 11.62 -0.42
CA ILE A 31 -2.29 12.45 -1.63
C ILE A 31 -3.37 11.95 -2.59
N LEU A 32 -3.40 10.63 -2.85
CA LEU A 32 -4.39 10.02 -3.73
C LEU A 32 -5.81 10.11 -3.17
N LEU A 33 -5.98 9.97 -1.84
CA LEU A 33 -7.25 10.16 -1.16
C LEU A 33 -7.80 11.57 -1.40
N ILE A 34 -6.96 12.59 -1.24
CA ILE A 34 -7.35 13.99 -1.44
C ILE A 34 -7.76 14.23 -2.90
N ILE A 35 -6.96 13.76 -3.87
CA ILE A 35 -7.24 13.99 -5.29
C ILE A 35 -8.49 13.23 -5.74
N ASN A 36 -8.66 11.98 -5.31
CA ASN A 36 -9.70 11.11 -5.84
C ASN A 36 -11.04 11.30 -5.10
N HIS A 37 -10.98 11.47 -3.78
CA HIS A 37 -12.15 11.47 -2.91
C HIS A 37 -12.31 12.75 -2.10
N GLY A 38 -11.37 13.70 -2.15
CA GLY A 38 -11.41 14.93 -1.34
C GLY A 38 -12.68 15.75 -1.56
N TYR A 39 -13.16 15.85 -2.80
CA TYR A 39 -14.41 16.53 -3.10
C TYR A 39 -15.64 15.83 -2.51
N ALA A 40 -15.69 14.49 -2.58
CA ALA A 40 -16.77 13.68 -2.01
C ALA A 40 -16.74 13.71 -0.47
N LEU A 41 -15.55 13.76 0.12
CA LEU A 41 -15.31 13.92 1.57
C LEU A 41 -15.83 15.27 2.06
N PHE A 42 -15.52 16.34 1.33
CA PHE A 42 -15.95 17.70 1.66
C PHE A 42 -17.47 17.92 1.47
N ARG A 43 -18.08 17.22 0.49
CA ARG A 43 -19.53 17.26 0.22
C ARG A 43 -20.34 16.28 1.08
N GLY A 44 -19.71 15.45 1.91
CA GLY A 44 -20.40 14.42 2.71
C GLY A 44 -21.02 13.27 1.90
N GLN A 45 -20.58 13.06 0.66
CA GLN A 45 -21.15 12.04 -0.26
C GLN A 45 -20.36 10.73 -0.22
N MET A 46 -20.03 10.24 0.97
CA MET A 46 -19.29 8.98 1.13
C MET A 46 -20.25 7.80 1.09
N THR A 47 -20.24 7.07 -0.02
CA THR A 47 -20.92 5.77 -0.18
C THR A 47 -20.01 4.62 0.28
N SER A 48 -20.57 3.46 0.60
CA SER A 48 -19.81 2.29 1.04
C SER A 48 -18.73 1.86 0.03
N ASP A 49 -19.01 1.96 -1.28
CA ASP A 49 -18.02 1.67 -2.33
C ASP A 49 -16.82 2.62 -2.31
N ARG A 50 -17.05 3.89 -1.99
CA ARG A 50 -15.98 4.90 -1.89
C ARG A 50 -15.04 4.60 -0.72
N TRP A 51 -15.57 4.12 0.40
CA TRP A 51 -14.74 3.69 1.54
C TRP A 51 -13.81 2.52 1.18
N ILE A 52 -14.26 1.59 0.34
CA ILE A 52 -13.42 0.50 -0.17
C ILE A 52 -12.31 1.07 -1.07
N SER A 53 -12.62 2.02 -1.94
CA SER A 53 -11.61 2.73 -2.75
C SER A 53 -10.59 3.46 -1.88
N VAL A 54 -11.02 4.10 -0.79
CA VAL A 54 -10.11 4.75 0.19
C VAL A 54 -9.17 3.73 0.81
N LEU A 55 -9.66 2.58 1.28
CA LEU A 55 -8.83 1.53 1.86
C LEU A 55 -7.78 1.02 0.85
N LEU A 56 -8.20 0.74 -0.39
CA LEU A 56 -7.31 0.30 -1.46
C LEU A 56 -6.24 1.36 -1.79
N THR A 57 -6.57 2.63 -1.68
CA THR A 57 -5.65 3.75 -1.93
C THR A 57 -4.45 3.74 -0.97
N TYR A 58 -4.60 3.20 0.24
CA TYR A 58 -3.50 2.99 1.18
C TYR A 58 -2.87 1.60 1.06
N CYS A 59 -3.67 0.56 0.81
CA CYS A 59 -3.15 -0.80 0.67
C CYS A 59 -2.24 -0.98 -0.55
N MET A 60 -2.59 -0.38 -1.68
CA MET A 60 -1.89 -0.60 -2.94
C MET A 60 -0.44 -0.07 -2.89
N PRO A 61 -0.16 1.17 -2.45
CA PRO A 61 1.21 1.67 -2.36
C PRO A 61 2.08 0.90 -1.35
N TYR A 62 1.47 0.37 -0.28
CA TYR A 62 2.17 -0.50 0.67
C TYR A 62 2.66 -1.80 0.00
N LEU A 63 1.76 -2.50 -0.69
CA LEU A 63 2.07 -3.75 -1.39
C LEU A 63 3.14 -3.55 -2.46
N VAL A 64 3.03 -2.49 -3.26
CA VAL A 64 4.01 -2.17 -4.31
C VAL A 64 5.39 -1.87 -3.71
N ASN A 65 5.45 -1.14 -2.60
CA ASN A 65 6.72 -0.87 -1.94
C ASN A 65 7.37 -2.14 -1.40
N ILE A 66 6.62 -3.01 -0.70
CA ILE A 66 7.15 -4.30 -0.23
C ILE A 66 7.59 -5.18 -1.41
N HIS A 67 6.85 -5.18 -2.52
CA HIS A 67 7.20 -5.93 -3.72
C HIS A 67 8.54 -5.46 -4.30
N GLY A 68 8.72 -4.15 -4.45
CA GLY A 68 9.99 -3.57 -4.92
C GLY A 68 11.15 -3.90 -3.99
N GLN A 69 10.95 -3.78 -2.68
CA GLN A 69 11.97 -4.13 -1.68
C GLN A 69 12.31 -5.63 -1.70
N TYR A 70 11.31 -6.52 -1.83
CA TYR A 70 11.51 -7.96 -1.91
C TYR A 70 12.29 -8.38 -3.16
N ILE A 71 11.97 -7.81 -4.32
CA ILE A 71 12.72 -8.06 -5.57
C ILE A 71 14.15 -7.52 -5.45
N SER A 72 14.33 -6.31 -4.92
CA SER A 72 15.65 -5.71 -4.76
C SER A 72 16.55 -6.56 -3.84
N ASN A 73 16.03 -7.02 -2.71
CA ASN A 73 16.75 -7.90 -1.79
C ASN A 73 17.04 -9.29 -2.40
N SER A 74 16.14 -9.80 -3.24
CA SER A 74 16.34 -11.09 -3.93
C SER A 74 17.41 -11.01 -5.04
N ARG A 75 17.73 -9.81 -5.55
CA ARG A 75 18.81 -9.60 -6.53
C ARG A 75 20.19 -9.39 -5.89
N LYS A 76 20.23 -9.00 -4.61
CA LYS A 76 21.47 -8.79 -3.84
C LYS A 76 22.01 -10.08 -3.21
N LYS A 77 21.27 -11.18 -3.30
CA LYS A 77 21.56 -12.46 -2.67
C LYS A 77 21.87 -13.50 -3.74
#